data_AF-A0ABC8AE25-F1
#
_entry.id   AF-A0ABC8AE25-F1
#
_cell.length_a   1.000
_cell.length_b   1.000
_cell.length_c   1.000
_cell.angle_alpha   90.00
_cell.angle_beta   90.00
_cell.angle_gamma   90.00
#
_symmetry.space_group_name_H-M   'P 1'
#
loop_
_entity.id
_entity.type
_entity.pdbx_description
1 polymer ?
#
loop_
_entity_poly.entity_id
_entity_poly.type
_entity_poly.pdbx_seq_one_letter_code
_entity_poly.pdbx_strand_id
1 'polypeptide(L)'
;MSSSISKKARQKVNQDDSGTLKAPSFGWGHHWGYLVDCDVEGRRNRHVAWFFRETSSQSPEGTIRVVSDYLSPMVRSWFGSNPDGDIQRAPKGGEYLRVFPTHPLYPKVKQACDGQQARYGDEENAALMARVIA
;
A
#
# COMPACT_ATOMS: atom_id res chain seq x y z
N MET A 1 -8.19 31.76 47.71
CA MET A 1 -7.87 31.81 46.27
C MET A 1 -6.38 31.61 46.10
N SER A 2 -5.96 30.47 45.54
CA SER A 2 -4.85 30.32 44.58
C SER A 2 -4.52 28.85 44.44
N SER A 3 -4.78 28.37 43.23
CA SER A 3 -4.49 27.06 42.68
C SER A 3 -2.99 26.81 42.62
N SER A 4 -2.55 25.60 42.93
CA SER A 4 -1.28 25.07 42.42
C SER A 4 -1.42 23.57 42.20
N ILE A 5 -1.84 23.28 40.97
CA ILE A 5 -1.93 21.96 40.35
C ILE A 5 -0.57 21.27 40.45
N SER A 6 -0.47 20.29 41.34
CA SER A 6 0.71 19.46 41.49
C SER A 6 0.82 18.50 40.31
N LYS A 7 1.85 18.72 39.50
CA LYS A 7 2.55 17.74 38.65
C LYS A 7 1.63 16.73 37.95
N LYS A 8 1.00 17.23 36.89
CA LYS A 8 0.44 16.44 35.80
C LYS A 8 1.47 15.38 35.38
N ALA A 9 1.13 14.16 35.71
CA ALA A 9 1.40 12.94 35.00
C ALA A 9 1.71 13.13 33.50
N ARG A 10 2.58 12.24 33.03
CA ARG A 10 2.79 11.84 31.64
C ARG A 10 3.72 12.75 30.83
N GLN A 11 5.00 12.42 30.94
CA GLN A 11 5.73 11.88 29.78
C GLN A 11 4.75 11.12 28.86
N LYS A 12 4.23 11.80 27.84
CA LYS A 12 3.69 11.16 26.64
C LYS A 12 3.92 12.13 25.50
N VAL A 13 4.93 11.77 24.72
CA VAL A 13 4.92 11.91 23.25
C VAL A 13 4.94 13.36 22.77
N ASN A 14 6.15 13.92 22.66
CA ASN A 14 6.46 14.88 21.60
C ASN A 14 6.48 14.13 20.25
N GLN A 15 5.30 13.70 19.78
CA GLN A 15 5.02 13.45 18.35
C GLN A 15 3.80 14.29 17.96
N ASP A 16 3.85 15.59 18.26
CA ASP A 16 3.04 16.59 17.56
C ASP A 16 4.04 17.45 16.80
N ASP A 17 4.35 17.03 15.55
CA ASP A 17 4.82 17.87 14.43
C ASP A 17 5.49 17.09 13.26
N SER A 18 5.26 15.78 13.10
CA SER A 18 5.46 15.16 11.78
C SER A 18 4.14 15.24 11.02
N GLY A 19 4.01 16.24 10.14
CA GLY A 19 2.80 16.48 9.33
C GLY A 19 2.16 15.20 8.84
N THR A 20 0.83 15.10 8.95
CA THR A 20 0.06 13.90 8.63
C THR A 20 0.41 13.40 7.23
N LEU A 21 1.31 12.41 7.16
CA LEU A 21 1.76 11.84 5.91
C LEU A 21 0.54 11.24 5.22
N LYS A 22 0.11 11.84 4.10
CA LYS A 22 -1.10 11.42 3.39
C LYS A 22 -0.93 9.97 2.93
N ALA A 23 -1.92 9.15 3.24
CA ALA A 23 -1.93 7.76 2.82
C ALA A 23 -1.72 7.62 1.30
N PRO A 24 -0.95 6.61 0.85
CA PRO A 24 -0.84 6.36 -0.58
C PRO A 24 -2.21 6.00 -1.15
N SER A 25 -2.41 6.40 -2.40
CA SER A 25 -3.62 6.16 -3.16
C SER A 25 -3.35 5.16 -4.27
N PHE A 26 -4.33 4.31 -4.53
CA PHE A 26 -4.27 3.28 -5.55
C PHE A 26 -5.44 3.51 -6.50
N GLY A 27 -5.21 3.25 -7.78
CA GLY A 27 -6.28 3.39 -8.76
C GLY A 27 -5.98 2.69 -10.05
N TRP A 28 -7.01 2.61 -10.88
CA TRP A 28 -6.94 2.07 -12.22
C TRP A 28 -7.17 3.19 -13.23
N GLY A 29 -6.21 3.42 -14.12
CA GLY A 29 -6.30 4.38 -15.20
C GLY A 29 -6.80 3.77 -16.52
N HIS A 30 -6.80 4.57 -17.58
CA HIS A 30 -7.30 4.14 -18.89
C HIS A 30 -6.47 3.00 -19.54
N HIS A 31 -5.18 2.92 -19.19
CA HIS A 31 -4.23 1.98 -19.79
C HIS A 31 -3.39 1.18 -18.78
N TRP A 32 -3.31 1.62 -17.52
CA TRP A 32 -2.49 1.00 -16.49
C TRP A 32 -2.98 1.41 -15.10
N GLY A 33 -2.72 0.55 -14.13
CA GLY A 33 -2.95 0.81 -12.72
C GLY A 33 -1.86 1.69 -12.14
N TYR A 34 -2.16 2.44 -11.10
CA TYR A 34 -1.19 3.36 -10.52
C TYR A 34 -1.22 3.36 -8.99
N LEU A 35 -0.06 3.64 -8.43
CA LEU A 35 0.13 4.04 -7.04
C LEU A 35 0.51 5.52 -7.04
N VAL A 36 -0.09 6.31 -6.16
CA VAL A 36 0.25 7.72 -5.94
C VAL A 36 0.59 7.95 -4.49
N ASP A 37 1.72 8.59 -4.22
CA ASP A 37 2.10 9.05 -2.89
C ASP A 37 2.47 10.53 -2.91
N CYS A 38 2.92 11.04 -1.77
CA CYS A 38 3.54 12.35 -1.65
C CYS A 38 4.96 12.17 -1.09
N ASP A 39 5.92 12.89 -1.65
CA ASP A 39 7.25 12.98 -1.06
C ASP A 39 7.24 13.87 0.21
N VAL A 40 8.41 14.03 0.82
CA VAL A 40 8.60 14.86 2.02
C VAL A 40 8.33 16.35 1.77
N GLU A 41 8.30 16.79 0.51
CA GLU A 41 7.98 18.17 0.09
C GLU A 41 6.49 18.31 -0.32
N GLY A 42 5.72 17.22 -0.22
CA GLY A 42 4.30 17.19 -0.59
C GLY A 42 4.03 17.07 -2.10
N ARG A 43 5.07 16.84 -2.93
CA ARG A 43 4.90 16.61 -4.36
C ARG A 43 4.32 15.22 -4.60
N ARG A 44 3.32 15.14 -5.48
CA ARG A 44 2.68 13.87 -5.83
C ARG A 44 3.55 13.10 -6.82
N ASN A 45 3.95 11.89 -6.46
CA ASN A 45 4.59 10.97 -7.38
C ASN A 45 3.59 9.90 -7.81
N ARG A 46 3.57 9.56 -9.10
CA ARG A 46 2.75 8.49 -9.66
C ARG A 46 3.67 7.40 -10.18
N HIS A 47 3.41 6.18 -9.75
CA HIS A 47 4.13 4.98 -10.13
C HIS A 47 3.19 4.02 -10.87
N VAL A 48 3.74 3.28 -11.82
CA VAL A 48 2.98 2.23 -12.52
C VAL A 48 2.77 1.09 -11.53
N ALA A 49 1.54 0.61 -11.43
CA ALA A 49 1.19 -0.47 -10.54
C ALA A 49 0.24 -1.46 -11.21
N TRP A 50 0.43 -2.73 -10.89
CA TRP A 50 -0.43 -3.83 -11.33
C TRP A 50 -0.97 -4.56 -10.11
N PHE A 51 -2.25 -4.91 -10.16
CA PHE A 51 -3.04 -5.41 -9.05
C PHE A 51 -3.53 -6.81 -9.35
N PHE A 52 -3.29 -7.73 -8.44
CA PHE A 52 -3.57 -9.12 -8.71
C PHE A 52 -4.05 -9.84 -7.45
N ARG A 53 -5.09 -10.66 -7.59
CA ARG A 53 -5.55 -11.50 -6.49
C ARG A 53 -4.51 -12.58 -6.21
N GLU A 54 -4.10 -12.69 -4.96
CA GLU A 54 -3.18 -13.73 -4.55
C GLU A 54 -3.91 -15.07 -4.42
N THR A 55 -3.37 -16.11 -5.05
CA THR A 55 -3.93 -17.47 -5.05
C THR A 55 -3.17 -18.42 -4.14
N SER A 56 -2.09 -17.96 -3.49
CA SER A 56 -1.29 -18.80 -2.61
C SER A 56 -2.03 -19.09 -1.30
N SER A 57 -1.92 -20.30 -0.77
CA SER A 57 -2.44 -20.68 0.54
C SER A 57 -1.70 -20.04 1.73
N GLN A 58 -0.64 -19.27 1.48
CA GLN A 58 0.20 -18.64 2.49
C GLN A 58 -0.30 -17.26 2.95
N SER A 59 -1.34 -16.72 2.30
CA SER A 59 -1.92 -15.42 2.62
C SER A 59 -3.42 -15.57 2.90
N PRO A 60 -4.04 -14.68 3.70
CA PRO A 60 -5.48 -14.67 3.89
C PRO A 60 -6.24 -14.61 2.56
N GLU A 61 -7.40 -15.26 2.49
CA GLU A 61 -8.26 -15.22 1.30
C GLU A 61 -8.60 -13.78 0.92
N GLY A 62 -8.54 -13.46 -0.37
CA GLY A 62 -8.81 -12.11 -0.87
C GLY A 62 -7.61 -11.16 -0.81
N THR A 63 -6.45 -11.61 -0.33
CA THR A 63 -5.21 -10.83 -0.40
C THR A 63 -4.93 -10.35 -1.83
N ILE A 64 -4.53 -9.09 -1.96
CA ILE A 64 -4.14 -8.51 -3.24
C ILE A 64 -2.65 -8.23 -3.24
N ARG A 65 -1.98 -8.72 -4.27
CA ARG A 65 -0.60 -8.39 -4.59
C ARG A 65 -0.57 -7.15 -5.48
N VAL A 66 0.22 -6.16 -5.10
CA VAL A 66 0.47 -4.96 -5.90
C VAL A 66 1.92 -4.95 -6.34
N VAL A 67 2.15 -4.98 -7.65
CA VAL A 67 3.50 -4.92 -8.22
C VAL A 67 3.71 -3.54 -8.82
N SER A 68 4.80 -2.88 -8.45
CA SER A 68 5.14 -1.56 -8.95
C SER A 68 6.64 -1.49 -9.27
N ASP A 69 7.00 -0.60 -10.19
CA ASP A 69 8.40 -0.31 -10.53
C ASP A 69 9.17 0.31 -9.36
N TYR A 70 8.46 0.99 -8.45
CA TYR A 70 9.06 1.60 -7.28
C TYR A 70 8.07 1.69 -6.11
N LEU A 71 8.54 1.30 -4.92
CA LEU A 71 7.83 1.50 -3.66
C LEU A 71 8.58 2.55 -2.84
N SER A 72 7.97 3.72 -2.69
CA SER A 72 8.59 4.85 -1.99
C SER A 72 8.72 4.61 -0.48
N PRO A 73 9.58 5.37 0.22
CA PRO A 73 9.64 5.35 1.69
C PRO A 73 8.28 5.58 2.36
N MET A 74 7.43 6.43 1.77
CA MET A 74 6.07 6.66 2.24
C MET A 74 5.27 5.38 2.19
N VAL A 75 5.19 4.73 1.02
CA VAL A 75 4.48 3.46 0.87
C VAL A 75 5.04 2.44 1.85
N ARG A 76 6.37 2.32 1.95
CA ARG A 76 7.03 1.41 2.89
C ARG A 76 6.64 1.66 4.34
N SER A 77 6.47 2.92 4.77
CA SER A 77 6.06 3.22 6.15
C SER A 77 4.66 2.69 6.51
N TRP A 78 3.78 2.51 5.52
CA TRP A 78 2.44 1.96 5.74
C TRP A 78 2.41 0.43 5.86
N PHE A 79 3.47 -0.26 5.39
CA PHE A 79 3.52 -1.72 5.34
C PHE A 79 4.67 -2.33 6.16
N GLY A 80 5.76 -1.60 6.41
CA GLY A 80 7.00 -2.14 7.00
C GLY A 80 6.90 -2.62 8.46
N SER A 81 5.78 -2.38 9.13
CA SER A 81 5.50 -2.92 10.48
C SER A 81 4.03 -3.27 10.66
N ASN A 82 3.29 -3.42 9.56
CA ASN A 82 1.87 -3.69 9.60
C ASN A 82 1.62 -5.20 9.52
N PRO A 83 0.94 -5.83 10.48
CA PRO A 83 0.59 -7.25 10.36
C PRO A 83 -0.41 -7.52 9.22
N ASP A 84 -1.13 -6.49 8.77
CA ASP A 84 -2.16 -6.57 7.75
C ASP A 84 -1.63 -6.36 6.31
N GLY A 85 -0.32 -6.29 6.13
CA GLY A 85 0.29 -6.24 4.81
C GLY A 85 1.79 -6.06 4.87
N ASP A 86 2.50 -6.62 3.91
CA ASP A 86 3.96 -6.61 3.89
C ASP A 86 4.54 -6.31 2.51
N ILE A 87 5.86 -6.06 2.49
CA ILE A 87 6.65 -5.95 1.27
C ILE A 87 7.45 -7.22 1.12
N GLN A 88 7.30 -7.87 -0.02
CA GLN A 88 8.08 -9.05 -0.39
C GLN A 88 9.02 -8.77 -1.56
N ARG A 89 10.12 -9.51 -1.59
CA ARG A 89 11.03 -9.56 -2.74
C ARG A 89 10.66 -10.72 -3.65
N ALA A 90 10.53 -10.44 -4.93
CA ALA A 90 10.48 -11.42 -6.00
C ALA A 90 11.85 -12.09 -6.19
N PRO A 91 11.89 -13.33 -6.71
CA PRO A 91 13.14 -14.07 -6.93
C PRO A 91 14.17 -13.33 -7.80
N LYS A 92 13.73 -12.49 -8.73
CA LYS A 92 14.59 -11.66 -9.59
C LYS A 92 14.94 -10.29 -9.02
N GLY A 93 14.69 -10.07 -7.72
CA GLY A 93 15.03 -8.83 -7.03
C GLY A 93 13.99 -7.70 -7.14
N GLY A 94 12.88 -7.92 -7.85
CA GLY A 94 11.73 -7.00 -7.79
C GLY A 94 11.08 -6.98 -6.41
N GLU A 95 10.33 -5.94 -6.06
CA GLU A 95 9.57 -5.86 -4.81
C GLU A 95 8.08 -5.69 -5.11
N TYR A 96 7.23 -6.30 -4.28
CA TYR A 96 5.77 -6.17 -4.37
C TYR A 96 5.15 -6.08 -2.98
N LEU A 97 3.96 -5.47 -2.94
CA LEU A 97 3.15 -5.37 -1.72
C LEU A 97 2.18 -6.53 -1.67
N ARG A 98 1.97 -7.12 -0.49
CA ARG A 98 0.76 -7.88 -0.18
C ARG A 98 -0.12 -7.03 0.72
N VAL A 99 -1.37 -6.89 0.33
CA VAL A 99 -2.36 -6.11 1.06
C VAL A 99 -3.45 -7.07 1.50
N PHE A 100 -3.49 -7.37 2.80
CA PHE A 100 -4.51 -8.27 3.34
C PHE A 100 -5.86 -7.55 3.44
N PRO A 101 -6.98 -8.29 3.44
CA PRO A 101 -8.32 -7.71 3.56
C PRO A 101 -8.53 -6.79 4.78
N THR A 102 -7.76 -7.01 5.85
CA THR A 102 -7.80 -6.23 7.09
C THR A 102 -7.04 -4.91 7.00
N HIS A 103 -6.21 -4.71 5.97
CA HIS A 103 -5.40 -3.50 5.85
C HIS A 103 -6.27 -2.26 5.65
N PRO A 104 -5.99 -1.11 6.31
CA PRO A 104 -6.76 0.13 6.13
C PRO A 104 -6.85 0.64 4.69
N LEU A 105 -5.86 0.29 3.84
CA LEU A 105 -5.83 0.67 2.43
C LEU A 105 -6.47 -0.37 1.50
N TYR A 106 -6.87 -1.53 2.02
CA TYR A 106 -7.42 -2.63 1.23
C TYR A 106 -8.62 -2.22 0.37
N PRO A 107 -9.61 -1.43 0.82
CA PRO A 107 -10.75 -1.06 -0.03
C PRO A 107 -10.33 -0.34 -1.32
N LYS A 108 -9.31 0.53 -1.24
CA LYS A 108 -8.78 1.27 -2.41
C LYS A 108 -8.00 0.35 -3.36
N VAL A 109 -7.20 -0.54 -2.78
CA VAL A 109 -6.44 -1.55 -3.54
C VAL A 109 -7.38 -2.52 -4.24
N LYS A 110 -8.43 -2.96 -3.57
CA LYS A 110 -9.49 -3.80 -4.13
C LYS A 110 -10.19 -3.11 -5.29
N GLN A 111 -10.58 -1.85 -5.13
CA GLN A 111 -11.21 -1.09 -6.22
C GLN A 111 -10.32 -1.02 -7.47
N ALA A 112 -9.01 -0.78 -7.29
CA ALA A 112 -8.06 -0.77 -8.40
C ALA A 112 -7.91 -2.15 -9.05
N CYS A 113 -7.86 -3.22 -8.25
CA CYS A 113 -7.83 -4.61 -8.71
C CYS A 113 -9.09 -4.99 -9.50
N ASP A 114 -10.27 -4.62 -9.00
CA ASP A 114 -11.54 -4.88 -9.68
C ASP A 114 -11.60 -4.11 -11.01
N GLY A 115 -11.09 -2.87 -11.05
CA GLY A 115 -10.97 -2.07 -12.27
C GLY A 115 -10.05 -2.68 -13.32
N GLN A 116 -8.91 -3.24 -12.88
CA GLN A 116 -8.00 -4.01 -13.74
C GLN A 116 -8.68 -5.26 -14.31
N GLN A 117 -9.38 -6.01 -13.46
CA GLN A 117 -10.07 -7.24 -13.83
C GLN A 117 -11.20 -6.98 -14.83
N ALA A 118 -11.97 -5.91 -14.63
CA ALA A 118 -13.01 -5.49 -15.57
C ALA A 118 -12.45 -5.10 -16.95
N ARG A 119 -11.18 -4.69 -17.04
CA ARG A 119 -10.55 -4.26 -18.30
C ARG A 119 -9.92 -5.40 -19.09
N TYR A 120 -9.20 -6.30 -18.41
CA TYR A 120 -8.39 -7.36 -19.06
C TYR A 120 -8.98 -8.77 -18.90
N GLY A 121 -9.96 -8.98 -18.01
CA GLY A 121 -10.43 -10.33 -17.69
C GLY A 121 -9.39 -11.16 -16.92
N ASP A 122 -9.71 -12.41 -16.59
CA ASP A 122 -8.90 -13.22 -15.68
C ASP A 122 -7.65 -13.83 -16.33
N GLU A 123 -7.77 -14.30 -17.58
CA GLU A 123 -6.68 -14.96 -18.30
C GLU A 123 -5.54 -13.99 -18.66
N GLU A 124 -5.85 -12.80 -19.15
CA GLU A 124 -4.83 -11.80 -19.45
C GLU A 124 -4.17 -11.27 -18.19
N ASN A 125 -4.91 -11.15 -17.07
CA ASN A 125 -4.33 -10.79 -15.79
C ASN A 125 -3.38 -11.87 -15.25
N ALA A 126 -3.72 -13.14 -15.41
CA ALA A 126 -2.82 -14.25 -15.05
C ALA A 126 -1.56 -14.28 -15.94
N ALA A 127 -1.69 -14.03 -17.24
CA ALA A 127 -0.56 -13.92 -18.14
C ALA A 127 0.33 -12.71 -17.81
N LEU A 128 -0.28 -11.59 -17.45
CA LEU A 128 0.43 -10.38 -17.02
C LEU A 128 1.15 -10.60 -15.69
N MET A 129 0.52 -11.28 -14.72
CA MET A 129 1.16 -11.73 -13.48
C MET A 129 2.43 -12.50 -13.77
N ALA A 130 2.31 -13.54 -14.61
CA ALA A 130 3.44 -14.38 -14.96
C ALA A 130 4.57 -13.55 -15.60
N ARG A 131 4.26 -12.59 -16.46
CA ARG A 131 5.27 -11.72 -17.10
C ARG A 131 5.92 -10.73 -16.14
N VAL A 132 5.17 -10.18 -15.19
CA VAL A 132 5.63 -9.12 -14.29
C VAL A 132 6.36 -9.68 -13.07
N ILE A 133 6.03 -10.90 -12.63
CA ILE A 133 6.62 -11.54 -11.45
C ILE A 133 7.73 -12.56 -11.80
N ALA A 134 7.73 -13.16 -12.99
CA ALA A 134 8.72 -14.17 -13.37
C ALA A 134 10.13 -13.60 -13.49
#